data_AF-A0A1I7Y6D9-F1
#
_entry.id   AF-A0A1I7Y6D9-F1
#
_cell.length_a   1.000
_cell.length_b   1.000
_cell.length_c   1.000
_cell.angle_alpha   90.00
_cell.angle_beta   90.00
_cell.angle_gamma   90.00
#
_symmetry.space_group_name_H-M   'P 1'
#
loop_
_entity.id
_entity.type
_entity.pdbx_description
1 polymer ?
#
loop_
_entity_poly.entity_id
_entity_poly.type
_entity_poly.pdbx_seq_one_letter_code
_entity_poly.pdbx_strand_id
1 'polypeptide(L)' 'MAPGKQSIKRVTSRSARAGLTFPVGRIDRLLKSGNYAQRIGAGASVYLAAVLE' A
#
# COMPACT_ATOMS: atom_id res chain seq x y z
N MET A 1 -28.02 21.97 -11.45
CA MET A 1 -27.39 21.17 -10.39
C MET A 1 -25.88 21.19 -10.62
N ALA A 2 -25.11 21.99 -9.87
CA ALA A 2 -23.66 22.07 -10.05
C ALA A 2 -22.96 20.87 -9.37
N PRO A 3 -21.95 20.23 -9.98
CA PRO A 3 -21.20 19.16 -9.34
C PRO A 3 -20.36 19.73 -8.17
N GLY A 4 -20.54 19.18 -6.98
CA GLY A 4 -19.78 19.57 -5.79
C GLY A 4 -18.29 19.25 -5.96
N LYS A 5 -17.42 20.26 -5.81
CA LYS A 5 -15.97 20.07 -5.76
C LYS A 5 -15.60 19.29 -4.48
N GLN A 6 -15.39 17.98 -4.61
CA GLN A 6 -14.75 17.19 -3.57
C GLN A 6 -13.29 17.60 -3.45
N SER A 7 -12.88 18.05 -2.26
CA SER A 7 -11.49 18.37 -1.95
C SER A 7 -10.63 17.11 -2.12
N ILE A 8 -9.67 17.15 -3.04
CA ILE A 8 -8.72 16.05 -3.28
C ILE A 8 -7.84 15.90 -2.03
N LYS A 9 -8.16 14.92 -1.18
CA LYS A 9 -7.28 14.55 -0.06
C LYS A 9 -5.96 14.08 -0.64
N ARG A 10 -4.85 14.70 -0.21
CA ARG A 10 -3.49 14.25 -0.58
C ARG A 10 -3.34 12.78 -0.19
N VAL A 11 -3.20 11.90 -1.17
CA VAL A 11 -3.00 10.47 -0.96
C VAL A 11 -1.51 10.25 -0.65
N THR A 12 -1.17 10.09 0.62
CA THR A 12 0.17 9.64 1.01
C THR A 12 0.34 8.17 0.63
N SER A 13 1.44 7.83 -0.03
CA SER A 13 1.74 6.45 -0.36
C SER A 13 2.03 5.62 0.90
N ARG A 14 1.77 4.31 0.84
CA ARG A 14 2.08 3.39 1.95
C ARG A 14 3.59 3.33 2.25
N SER A 15 4.42 3.41 1.21
CA SER A 15 5.87 3.52 1.34
C SER A 15 6.29 4.78 2.11
N ALA A 16 5.74 5.95 1.73
CA ALA A 16 6.04 7.20 2.43
C ALA A 16 5.56 7.21 3.89
N ARG A 17 4.45 6.53 4.20
CA ARG A 17 3.99 6.34 5.59
C ARG A 17 4.86 5.39 6.40
N ALA A 18 5.44 4.38 5.75
CA ALA A 18 6.33 3.41 6.37
C ALA A 18 7.79 3.91 6.49
N GLY A 19 8.13 5.00 5.81
CA GLY A 19 9.52 5.49 5.74
C GLY A 19 10.44 4.61 4.88
N LEU A 20 9.85 3.85 3.95
CA LEU A 20 10.54 2.88 3.12
C LEU A 20 10.66 3.40 1.68
N THR A 21 11.84 3.25 1.08
CA THR A 21 12.08 3.44 -0.37
C THR A 21 11.42 2.32 -1.16
N PHE A 22 11.37 1.11 -0.60
CA PHE A 22 10.75 -0.02 -1.26
C PHE A 22 9.23 0.17 -1.45
N PRO A 23 8.67 -0.35 -2.56
CA PRO A 23 7.29 -0.13 -2.93
C PRO A 23 6.33 -1.07 -2.17
N VAL A 24 5.96 -0.71 -0.92
CA VAL A 24 5.01 -1.44 -0.05
C VAL A 24 3.69 -1.75 -0.79
N GLY A 25 3.16 -0.79 -1.55
CA GLY A 25 1.90 -0.96 -2.27
C GLY A 25 1.97 -2.01 -3.39
N ARG A 26 3.15 -2.16 -4.01
CA ARG A 26 3.38 -3.18 -5.04
C ARG A 26 3.49 -4.55 -4.41
N ILE A 27 4.23 -4.67 -3.31
CA ILE A 27 4.39 -5.92 -2.57
C ILE A 27 3.03 -6.46 -2.10
N ASP A 28 2.17 -5.62 -1.54
CA ASP A 28 0.81 -6.01 -1.17
C ASP A 28 0.01 -6.58 -2.36
N ARG A 29 0.13 -5.97 -3.55
CA ARG A 29 -0.52 -6.47 -4.77
C ARG A 29 0.04 -7.83 -5.19
N LEU A 30 1.36 -8.00 -5.14
CA LEU A 30 2.03 -9.25 -5.50
C LEU A 30 1.66 -10.37 -4.53
N LEU A 31 1.59 -10.10 -3.23
CA LEU A 31 1.17 -11.08 -2.23
C LEU A 31 -0.27 -11.55 -2.44
N LYS A 32 -1.17 -10.64 -2.84
CA LYS A 32 -2.56 -10.99 -3.18
C LYS A 32 -2.66 -11.76 -4.49
N SER A 33 -1.87 -11.39 -5.50
CA SER A 33 -1.86 -12.08 -6.80
C SER A 33 -1.20 -13.45 -6.74
N GLY A 34 -0.29 -13.68 -5.80
CA GLY A 34 0.42 -14.96 -5.63
C GLY A 34 -0.37 -16.02 -4.87
N ASN A 35 -1.61 -15.72 -4.44
CA ASN A 35 -2.46 -16.64 -3.67
C ASN A 35 -1.80 -17.25 -2.41
N TYR A 36 -0.86 -16.54 -1.78
CA TYR A 36 -0.14 -17.03 -0.59
C TYR A 36 -1.05 -17.23 0.63
N ALA A 37 -2.13 -16.45 0.73
CA ALA A 37 -3.17 -16.62 1.73
C ALA A 37 -4.48 -15.98 1.26
N GLN A 38 -5.60 -16.43 1.82
CA GLN A 38 -6.93 -15.85 1.54
C GLN A 38 -7.02 -14.37 1.97
N ARG A 39 -6.28 -13.97 3.00
CA ARG A 39 -6.20 -12.59 3.50
C ARG A 39 -4.75 -12.23 3.81
N ILE A 40 -4.31 -11.08 3.32
CA ILE A 40 -3.00 -10.51 3.63
C ILE A 40 -3.21 -9.33 4.58
N GLY A 41 -2.57 -9.41 5.76
CA GLY A 41 -2.60 -8.33 6.74
C GLY A 41 -1.81 -7.11 6.27
N ALA A 42 -2.26 -5.90 6.64
CA ALA A 42 -1.60 -4.66 6.21
C ALA A 42 -0.11 -4.60 6.61
N GLY A 43 0.23 -5.13 7.78
CA GLY A 43 1.60 -5.20 8.29
C GLY A 43 2.51 -6.15 7.53
N ALA A 44 1.98 -7.18 6.85
CA ALA A 44 2.80 -8.15 6.12
C ALA A 44 3.55 -7.49 4.95
N SER A 45 2.86 -6.64 4.18
CA SER A 45 3.46 -5.91 3.07
C SER A 45 4.52 -4.89 3.52
N VAL A 46 4.37 -4.31 4.71
CA VAL A 46 5.33 -3.36 5.28
C VAL A 46 6.56 -4.10 5.81
N TYR A 47 6.35 -5.20 6.53
CA TYR A 47 7.44 -6.03 7.04
C TYR A 47 8.30 -6.59 5.90
N LEU A 48 7.65 -7.17 4.88
CA LEU A 48 8.39 -7.70 3.73
C LEU A 48 9.14 -6.60 2.96
N ALA A 49 8.55 -5.41 2.81
CA ALA A 49 9.24 -4.27 2.21
C ALA A 49 10.47 -3.86 3.03
N ALA A 50 10.36 -3.80 4.36
CA ALA A 50 11.43 -3.40 5.26
C ALA A 50 12.58 -4.41 5.35
N VAL A 51 12.29 -5.71 5.15
CA VAL A 51 13.32 -6.76 5.16
C VAL A 51 14.09 -6.82 3.84
N LEU A 52 13.45 -6.42 2.73
CA LEU A 52 14.06 -6.43 1.40
C LEU A 52 14.79 -5.13 1.05
N GLU A 53 14.50 -4.06 1.76
CA GLU A 53 15.17 -2.75 1.65
C GLU A 53 16.51 -2.73 2.39
#